data_AF-A0A7X2MRI8-F1
#
_entry.id   AF-A0A7X2MRI8-F1
#
_cell.length_a   1.000
_cell.length_b   1.000
_cell.length_c   1.000
_cell.angle_alpha   90.00
_cell.angle_beta   90.00
_cell.angle_gamma   90.00
#
_symmetry.space_group_name_H-M   'P 1'
#
loop_
_entity.id
_entity.type
_entity.pdbx_description
1 polymer ?
#
loop_
_entity_poly.entity_id
_entity_poly.type
_entity_poly.pdbx_seq_one_letter_code
_entity_poly.pdbx_strand_id
1 'polypeptide(L)' 'LPIRQSDALYEFDNSYPLQKLLGERFASVWHSCKHHELMQFERLITSTEIDWMLKNA' A
#
# COMPACT_ATOMS: atom_id res chain seq x y z
N LEU A 1 8.66 9.35 9.46
CA LEU A 1 8.02 9.06 8.16
C LEU A 1 7.38 7.68 8.24
N PRO A 2 6.29 7.42 7.52
CA PRO A 2 5.62 6.13 7.52
C PRO A 2 6.60 5.01 7.15
N ILE A 3 6.56 3.89 7.89
CA ILE A 3 7.43 2.73 7.64
C ILE A 3 6.74 1.75 6.68
N ARG A 4 5.41 1.60 6.80
CA ARG A 4 4.61 0.73 5.94
C ARG A 4 3.98 1.51 4.80
N GLN A 5 3.81 0.84 3.66
CA GLN A 5 3.13 1.41 2.50
C GLN A 5 1.66 1.74 2.82
N SER A 6 0.97 0.93 3.63
CA SER A 6 -0.40 1.21 4.10
C SER A 6 -0.51 2.58 4.77
N ASP A 7 0.42 2.86 5.69
CA ASP A 7 0.44 4.08 6.48
C ASP A 7 0.79 5.27 5.58
N ALA A 8 1.73 5.09 4.64
CA ALA A 8 2.07 6.12 3.66
C ALA A 8 0.88 6.47 2.74
N LEU A 9 0.11 5.48 2.30
CA LEU A 9 -1.06 5.71 1.45
C LEU A 9 -2.21 6.38 2.21
N TYR A 10 -2.36 6.07 3.50
CA TYR A 10 -3.32 6.75 4.38
C TYR A 10 -2.93 8.22 4.59
N GLU A 11 -1.67 8.50 4.94
CA GLU A 11 -1.20 9.88 5.12
C GLU A 11 -1.27 10.71 3.83
N PHE A 12 -1.03 10.07 2.67
CA PHE A 12 -1.20 10.71 1.37
C PHE A 12 -2.65 11.13 1.11
N ASP A 13 -3.61 10.25 1.42
CA ASP A 13 -5.05 10.50 1.22
C ASP A 13 -5.56 11.67 2.10
N ASN A 14 -4.94 11.84 3.27
CA ASN A 14 -5.23 12.95 4.19
C ASN A 14 -4.48 14.26 3.86
N SER A 15 -3.61 14.27 2.83
CA SER A 15 -2.77 15.43 2.49
C SER A 15 -3.18 16.08 1.17
N TYR A 16 -4.22 16.90 1.21
CA TYR A 16 -4.66 17.68 0.04
C TYR A 16 -3.54 18.54 -0.58
N PRO A 17 -2.67 19.25 0.18
CA PRO A 17 -1.59 20.03 -0.41
C PRO A 17 -0.63 19.18 -1.24
N LEU A 18 -0.33 17.96 -0.80
CA LEU A 18 0.55 17.03 -1.50
C LEU A 18 -0.11 16.49 -2.78
N GLN A 19 -1.39 16.13 -2.71
CA GLN A 19 -2.16 15.71 -3.88
C GLN A 19 -2.22 16.82 -4.94
N LYS A 20 -2.43 18.06 -4.50
CA LYS A 20 -2.44 19.24 -5.39
C LYS A 20 -1.08 19.51 -6.02
N LEU A 21 0.01 19.36 -5.25
CA LEU A 21 1.38 19.54 -5.74
C LEU A 21 1.72 18.55 -6.87
N LEU A 22 1.29 17.29 -6.73
CA LEU A 22 1.49 16.25 -7.75
C LEU A 22 0.54 16.37 -8.95
N GLY A 23 -0.54 17.14 -8.80
CA GLY A 23 -1.61 17.28 -9.77
C GLY A 23 -2.69 16.22 -9.58
N GLU A 24 -3.95 16.66 -9.51
CA GLU A 24 -5.10 15.84 -9.10
C GLU A 24 -5.25 14.56 -9.94
N ARG A 25 -5.11 14.66 -11.27
CA ARG A 25 -5.21 13.50 -12.16
C ARG A 25 -4.10 12.49 -11.92
N PHE A 26 -2.86 12.96 -11.75
CA PHE A 26 -1.74 12.06 -11.49
C PHE A 26 -1.85 11.44 -10.10
N ALA A 27 -2.14 12.24 -9.08
CA ALA A 27 -2.31 11.80 -7.70
C ALA A 27 -3.37 10.69 -7.58
N SER A 28 -4.53 10.86 -8.22
CA SER A 28 -5.61 9.86 -8.23
C SER A 28 -5.19 8.54 -8.89
N VAL A 29 -4.56 8.60 -10.07
CA VAL A 29 -4.12 7.39 -10.78
C VAL A 29 -3.01 6.69 -10.02
N TRP A 30 -2.02 7.44 -9.53
CA TRP A 30 -0.90 6.90 -8.76
C TRP A 30 -1.37 6.23 -7.47
N HIS A 31 -2.24 6.88 -6.70
CA HIS A 31 -2.75 6.34 -5.44
C HIS A 31 -3.55 5.07 -5.68
N SER A 32 -4.40 5.05 -6.71
CA SER A 32 -5.15 3.87 -7.13
C SER A 32 -4.22 2.70 -7.47
N CYS A 33 -3.19 2.93 -8.29
CA CYS A 33 -2.20 1.92 -8.63
C CYS A 33 -1.46 1.38 -7.39
N LYS A 34 -1.04 2.26 -6.47
CA LYS A 34 -0.32 1.86 -5.26
C LYS A 34 -1.21 1.13 -4.25
N HIS A 35 -2.49 1.48 -4.19
CA HIS A 35 -3.45 0.75 -3.39
C HIS A 35 -3.69 -0.66 -3.95
N HIS A 36 -3.85 -0.78 -5.27
CA HIS A 36 -3.96 -2.09 -5.92
C HIS A 36 -2.72 -2.96 -5.75
N GLU A 37 -1.52 -2.37 -5.86
CA GLU A 37 -0.24 -3.05 -5.60
C GLU A 37 -0.19 -3.61 -4.16
N LEU A 38 -0.59 -2.81 -3.17
CA LEU A 38 -0.66 -3.23 -1.77
C LEU A 38 -1.66 -4.38 -1.59
N MET A 39 -2.88 -4.25 -2.12
CA MET A 39 -3.89 -5.31 -2.03
C MET A 39 -3.42 -6.61 -2.68
N GLN A 40 -2.70 -6.53 -3.80
CA GLN A 40 -2.13 -7.71 -4.45
C GLN A 40 -1.07 -8.35 -3.55
N PHE A 41 -0.18 -7.56 -2.96
CA PHE A 41 0.84 -8.04 -2.04
C PHE A 41 0.21 -8.74 -0.81
N GLU A 42 -0.78 -8.13 -0.18
CA GLU A 42 -1.46 -8.67 1.01
C GLU A 42 -2.25 -9.95 0.74
N ARG A 43 -2.68 -10.20 -0.50
CA ARG A 43 -3.38 -11.43 -0.90
C ARG A 43 -2.43 -12.59 -1.19
N LEU A 44 -1.15 -12.32 -1.39
CA LEU A 44 -0.17 -13.38 -1.63
C LEU A 44 0.23 -13.96 -0.27
N ILE A 45 -0.22 -15.18 0.03
CA ILE A 45 0.39 -15.97 1.09
C ILE A 45 1.78 -16.36 0.60
N THR A 46 2.81 -15.80 1.22
CA THR A 46 4.19 -16.06 0.86
C THR A 46 4.57 -17.49 1.26
N SER A 47 5.53 -18.09 0.54
CA SER A 47 6.07 -19.41 0.91
C SER A 47 6.58 -19.43 2.35
N THR A 48 7.11 -18.30 2.83
CA THR A 48 7.54 -18.11 4.21
C THR A 48 6.38 -18.20 5.21
N GLU A 49 5.23 -17.59 4.91
CA GLU A 49 4.03 -17.67 5.75
C GLU A 49 3.45 -19.08 5.76
N ILE A 50 3.45 -19.77 4.61
CA ILE A 50 3.05 -21.18 4.52
C ILE A 50 3.95 -22.06 5.38
N ASP A 51 5.27 -21.93 5.22
CA ASP A 51 6.26 -22.70 5.98
C ASP A 51 6.15 -22.44 7.48
N TRP A 52 5.86 -21.21 7.89
CA TRP A 52 5.65 -20.87 9.29
C TRP A 52 4.34 -21.46 9.83
N MET A 53 3.25 -21.36 9.08
CA MET A 53 1.95 -21.96 9.45
C MET A 53 2.04 -23.48 9.57
N LEU A 54 2.76 -24.16 8.67
CA LEU A 54 2.92 -25.62 8.70
C LEU A 54 3.86 -26.11 9.81
N LYS A 55 4.86 -25.31 10.20
CA LYS A 55 5.81 -25.67 11.28
C LYS A 55 5.27 -25.37 12.69
N ASN A 56 4.26 -24.52 12.81
CA ASN A 56 3.66 -24.09 14.08
C ASN A 56 2.17 -24.46 14.19
N ALA A 57 1.67 -25.38 13.34
CA ALA A 57 0.35 -26.00 13.46
C ALA A 57 0.39 -27.24 14.35
#